data_AF-A0A918ILB9-F1
#
_entry.id   AF-A0A918ILB9-F1
#
_cell.length_a   1.000
_cell.length_b   1.000
_cell.length_c   1.000
_cell.angle_alpha   90.00
_cell.angle_beta   90.00
_cell.angle_gamma   90.00
#
_symmetry.space_group_name_H-M   'P 1'
#
loop_
_entity.id
_entity.type
_entity.pdbx_description
1 polymer ?
#
loop_
_entity_poly.entity_id
_entity_poly.type
_entity_poly.pdbx_seq_one_letter_code
_entity_poly.pdbx_strand_id
1 'polypeptide(L)' 'MTGNLERLTRNEMNELIERAGRRSSTSVSKKTTLVVAGEGAGSKRAKAEQLCIRLTTPDEFATLVADLLT' A
#
# COMPACT_ATOMS: atom_id res chain seq x y z
N MET A 1 -5.55 -6.12 -6.59
CA MET A 1 -5.78 -5.87 -5.15
C MET A 1 -6.99 -6.68 -4.78
N THR A 2 -7.13 -7.13 -3.55
CA THR A 2 -8.29 -7.86 -3.05
C THR A 2 -8.80 -7.14 -1.80
N GLY A 3 -10.12 -7.09 -1.59
CA GLY A 3 -10.74 -6.54 -0.36
C GLY A 3 -11.28 -5.11 -0.45
N ASN A 4 -11.40 -4.39 0.69
CA ASN A 4 -12.02 -3.04 0.75
C ASN A 4 -11.35 -2.00 -0.16
N LEU A 5 -10.06 -2.19 -0.51
CA LEU A 5 -9.33 -1.34 -1.45
C LEU A 5 -9.60 -1.68 -2.93
N GLU A 6 -10.24 -2.82 -3.28
CA GLU A 6 -10.66 -3.08 -4.66
C GLU A 6 -11.69 -2.08 -5.15
N ARG A 7 -12.52 -1.57 -4.24
CA ARG A 7 -13.55 -0.59 -4.57
C ARG A 7 -12.94 0.79 -4.84
N LEU A 8 -11.70 1.01 -4.40
CA LEU A 8 -10.98 2.25 -4.62
C LEU A 8 -10.20 2.17 -5.92
N THR A 9 -10.40 3.16 -6.76
CA THR A 9 -9.58 3.36 -7.94
C THR A 9 -8.14 3.68 -7.54
N ARG A 10 -7.22 3.46 -8.48
CA ARG A 10 -5.79 3.79 -8.27
C ARG A 10 -5.58 5.27 -7.90
N ASN A 11 -6.45 6.16 -8.38
CA ASN A 11 -6.42 7.58 -8.02
C ASN A 11 -6.89 7.81 -6.59
N GLU A 12 -8.02 7.25 -6.17
CA GLU A 12 -8.51 7.38 -4.79
C GLU A 12 -7.51 6.82 -3.77
N MET A 13 -6.80 5.74 -4.11
CA MET A 13 -5.70 5.24 -3.30
C MET A 13 -4.54 6.23 -3.20
N ASN A 14 -4.15 6.88 -4.30
CA ASN A 14 -3.09 7.89 -4.27
C ASN A 14 -3.53 9.07 -3.40
N GLU A 15 -4.77 9.54 -3.56
CA GLU A 15 -5.33 10.62 -2.75
C GLU A 15 -5.38 10.27 -1.27
N LEU A 16 -5.77 9.05 -0.90
CA LEU A 16 -5.72 8.56 0.49
C LEU A 16 -4.30 8.59 1.05
N ILE A 17 -3.33 8.09 0.28
CA ILE A 17 -1.93 8.07 0.69
C ILE A 17 -1.41 9.51 0.87
N GLU A 18 -1.78 10.43 -0.02
CA GLU A 18 -1.42 11.86 0.09
C GLU A 18 -2.13 12.56 1.24
N ARG A 19 -3.42 12.27 1.48
CA ARG A 19 -4.18 12.75 2.65
C ARG A 19 -3.59 12.25 3.96
N ALA A 20 -3.01 11.05 3.97
CA ALA A 20 -2.23 10.53 5.09
C ALA A 20 -0.87 11.22 5.29
N GLY A 21 -0.51 12.21 4.46
CA GLY A 21 0.79 12.88 4.47
C GLY A 21 1.93 12.03 3.92
N ARG A 22 1.62 10.96 3.18
CA ARG A 22 2.60 10.03 2.61
C ARG A 22 2.62 10.16 1.08
N ARG A 23 3.68 9.64 0.46
CA ARG A 23 3.83 9.64 -1.00
C ARG A 23 3.66 8.23 -1.54
N SER A 24 2.75 8.04 -2.50
CA SER A 24 2.67 6.78 -3.22
C SER A 24 3.83 6.68 -4.22
N SER A 25 4.40 5.48 -4.38
CA SER A 25 5.44 5.23 -5.37
C SER A 25 5.16 3.93 -6.08
N THR A 26 5.44 3.91 -7.39
CA THR A 26 5.28 2.73 -8.24
C THR A 26 6.43 1.73 -8.11
N SER A 27 7.52 2.10 -7.44
CA SER A 27 8.71 1.28 -7.26
C SER A 27 9.06 1.12 -5.78
N VAL A 28 9.42 -0.11 -5.39
CA VAL A 28 9.92 -0.41 -4.04
C VAL A 28 11.41 -0.06 -4.00
N SER A 29 11.77 0.86 -3.11
CA SER A 29 13.15 1.37 -2.94
C SER A 29 13.53 1.36 -1.46
N LYS A 30 14.82 1.58 -1.15
CA LYS A 30 15.29 1.70 0.25
C LYS A 30 14.63 2.84 1.05
N LYS A 31 14.01 3.82 0.37
CA LYS A 31 13.26 4.92 1.01
C LYS A 31 11.82 4.52 1.34
N THR A 32 11.36 3.38 0.86
CA THR A 32 9.99 2.90 1.05
C THR A 32 9.87 2.30 2.45
N THR A 33 8.98 2.86 3.27
CA THR A 33 8.76 2.39 4.65
C THR A 33 7.76 1.24 4.74
N LEU A 34 6.78 1.22 3.83
CA LEU A 34 5.67 0.28 3.84
C LEU A 34 5.34 -0.13 2.42
N VAL A 35 5.12 -1.43 2.20
CA VAL A 35 4.63 -1.98 0.94
C VAL A 35 3.32 -2.71 1.20
N VAL A 36 2.28 -2.25 0.52
CA VAL A 36 0.97 -2.93 0.51
C VAL A 36 1.00 -3.99 -0.59
N ALA A 37 0.99 -5.26 -0.21
CA ALA A 37 1.09 -6.39 -1.13
C ALA A 37 -0.12 -7.30 -0.98
N GLY A 38 -1.02 -7.28 -1.96
CA GLY A 38 -2.15 -8.21 -2.06
C GLY A 38 -1.77 -9.54 -2.72
N GLU A 39 -2.76 -10.42 -2.84
CA GLU A 39 -2.65 -11.67 -3.57
C GLU A 39 -2.29 -11.37 -5.05
N GLY A 40 -1.12 -11.82 -5.50
CA GLY A 40 -0.58 -11.51 -6.83
C GLY A 40 0.53 -10.43 -6.88
N ALA A 41 0.90 -9.79 -5.77
CA ALA A 41 1.97 -8.80 -5.72
C ALA A 41 3.40 -9.40 -5.61
N GLY A 42 3.61 -10.64 -6.09
CA GLY A 42 4.80 -11.46 -5.84
C GLY A 42 6.14 -10.76 -6.05
N SER A 43 6.33 -10.06 -7.19
CA SER A 43 7.59 -9.37 -7.49
C SER A 43 7.86 -8.13 -6.62
N LYS A 44 6.82 -7.48 -6.08
CA LYS A 44 6.96 -6.33 -5.18
C LYS A 44 7.17 -6.77 -3.73
N ARG A 45 6.48 -7.84 -3.33
CA ARG A 45 6.67 -8.49 -2.03
C ARG A 45 8.10 -8.98 -1.86
N ALA A 46 8.61 -9.75 -2.82
CA ALA A 46 9.98 -10.25 -2.78
C ALA A 46 11.01 -9.13 -2.67
N LYS A 47 10.80 -8.01 -3.39
CA LYS A 47 11.69 -6.84 -3.32
C LYS A 47 11.61 -6.11 -1.97
N ALA A 48 10.43 -6.05 -1.36
CA ALA A 48 10.26 -5.50 -0.02
C ALA A 48 10.94 -6.37 1.03
N GLU A 49 10.78 -7.69 0.97
CA GLU A 49 11.45 -8.66 1.85
C GLU A 49 12.97 -8.56 1.73
N GLN A 50 13.51 -8.51 0.50
CA GLN A 50 14.95 -8.34 0.25
C GLN A 50 15.52 -7.05 0.84
N LEU A 51 14.72 -5.97 0.84
CA LEU A 51 15.12 -4.68 1.38
C LEU A 51 14.77 -4.51 2.87
N CYS A 52 14.26 -5.56 3.53
CA CYS A 52 13.77 -5.54 4.91
C CYS A 52 12.72 -4.43 5.16
N ILE A 53 11.87 -4.18 4.17
CA ILE A 53 10.80 -3.19 4.22
C ILE A 53 9.54 -3.84 4.79
N ARG A 54 8.81 -3.10 5.64
CA ARG A 54 7.56 -3.59 6.22
C ARG A 54 6.55 -3.90 5.13
N LEU A 55 6.02 -5.12 5.17
CA LEU A 55 4.92 -5.56 4.33
C LEU A 55 3.61 -5.52 5.11
N THR A 56 2.53 -5.17 4.41
CA THR A 56 1.17 -5.19 4.95
C THR A 56 0.20 -5.66 3.87
N THR A 57 -0.93 -6.20 4.28
CA THR A 57 -1.98 -6.60 3.36
C THR A 57 -2.85 -5.40 2.96
N PRO A 58 -3.57 -5.46 1.81
CA PRO A 58 -4.57 -4.47 1.44
C PRO A 58 -5.60 -4.24 2.56
N ASP A 59 -6.09 -5.29 3.20
CA ASP A 59 -7.10 -5.19 4.27
C ASP A 59 -6.56 -4.50 5.53
N GLU A 60 -5.32 -4.79 5.94
CA GLU A 60 -4.66 -4.07 7.02
C GLU A 60 -4.45 -2.60 6.67
N PHE A 61 -4.00 -2.31 5.45
CA PHE A 61 -3.84 -0.94 4.99
C PHE A 61 -5.17 -0.18 4.99
N ALA A 62 -6.26 -0.82 4.56
CA ALA A 62 -7.60 -0.25 4.61
C ALA A 62 -7.99 0.12 6.04
N THR A 63 -7.63 -0.71 7.03
CA THR A 63 -7.86 -0.43 8.45
C THR A 63 -7.03 0.77 8.93
N LEU A 64 -5.78 0.89 8.48
CA LEU A 64 -4.91 2.01 8.83
C LEU A 64 -5.38 3.36 8.24
N VAL A 65 -6.00 3.33 7.06
CA VAL A 65 -6.54 4.53 6.41
C VAL A 65 -8.06 4.68 6.60
N ALA A 66 -8.68 3.84 7.43
CA ALA A 66 -10.12 3.89 7.70
C ALA A 66 -10.56 5.25 8.24
N ASP A 67 -9.75 5.87 9.10
CA ASP A 67 -9.99 7.21 9.63
C ASP A 67 -9.89 8.31 8.56
N LEU A 68 -9.26 8.04 7.41
CA LEU A 68 -9.14 8.97 6.27
C LEU A 68 -10.20 8.71 5.18
N LEU A 69 -10.99 7.65 5.34
CA LEU A 69 -12.10 7.25 4.47
C LEU A 69 -13.46 7.83 4.94
N THR A 70 -13.49 8.58 6.05
CA THR A 70 -14.66 9.32 6.54
C THR A 70 -14.75 10.72 5.93
#